data_AF-A0A958P0R9-F1
#
_entry.id   AF-A0A958P0R9-F1
#
_cell.length_a   1.000
_cell.length_b   1.000
_cell.length_c   1.000
_cell.angle_alpha   90.00
_cell.angle_beta   90.00
_cell.angle_gamma   90.00
#
_symmetry.space_group_name_H-M   'P 1'
#
loop_
_entity.id
_entity.type
_entity.pdbx_description
1 polymer ?
#
loop_
_entity_poly.entity_id
_entity_poly.type
_entity_poly.pdbx_seq_one_letter_code
_entity_poly.pdbx_strand_id
1 'polypeptide(L)'
;MRNSFIIIVSWAILIGLGCSTTPTQHLPPVANLLPPHIPIETKNDVENVDYYLLKAAEKQTTQEYQWWITYKRANIWKEQKPQLSCEKFANLARDPIFPLAQIAYLHAFEICPKNAPELAGMRAFDYKNFPSWMQKKALDVELSRAELNNDKQLIMELSYEKSKEYLPIETKIELTKTSLVLASELKNRPLIKKFQSRLYKLQPSENPQPSRGEWLSVAYDFRRLRNFKKADEYYKK
;
A
#
# COMPACT_ATOMS: atom_id res chain seq x y z
N MET A 1 -16.73 -60.39 -14.33
CA MET A 1 -16.92 -59.76 -15.65
C MET A 1 -18.13 -58.83 -15.54
N ARG A 2 -17.91 -57.53 -15.39
CA ARG A 2 -18.97 -56.51 -15.33
C ARG A 2 -18.62 -55.44 -16.35
N ASN A 3 -19.41 -55.38 -17.41
CA ASN A 3 -19.31 -54.38 -18.48
C ASN A 3 -19.86 -53.05 -17.95
N SER A 4 -19.01 -52.03 -17.91
CA SER A 4 -19.42 -50.64 -17.68
C SER A 4 -19.45 -49.91 -19.02
N PHE A 5 -20.67 -49.65 -19.52
CA PHE A 5 -20.90 -48.78 -20.66
C PHE A 5 -20.71 -47.32 -20.22
N ILE A 6 -19.75 -46.63 -20.84
CA ILE A 6 -19.53 -45.19 -20.69
C ILE A 6 -20.32 -44.49 -21.80
N ILE A 7 -21.38 -43.78 -21.42
CA ILE A 7 -22.14 -42.92 -22.34
C ILE A 7 -21.47 -41.54 -22.34
N ILE A 8 -20.78 -41.21 -23.42
CA ILE A 8 -20.20 -39.88 -23.66
C ILE A 8 -21.30 -39.00 -24.27
N VAL A 9 -21.95 -38.19 -23.44
CA VAL A 9 -22.90 -37.17 -23.92
C VAL A 9 -22.08 -35.94 -24.33
N SER A 10 -21.91 -35.77 -25.63
CA SER A 10 -21.25 -34.61 -26.23
C SER A 10 -22.20 -33.40 -26.18
N TRP A 11 -21.95 -32.49 -25.23
CA TRP A 11 -22.66 -31.21 -25.16
C TRP A 11 -22.00 -30.23 -26.14
N ALA A 12 -22.64 -30.03 -27.29
CA ALA A 12 -22.31 -28.94 -28.20
C ALA A 12 -22.73 -27.61 -27.55
N ILE A 13 -21.78 -26.93 -26.93
CA ILE A 13 -21.97 -25.57 -26.38
C ILE A 13 -21.95 -24.59 -27.55
N LEU A 14 -23.14 -24.13 -27.95
CA LEU A 14 -23.34 -22.98 -28.82
C LEU A 14 -22.86 -21.72 -28.10
N ILE A 15 -21.64 -21.28 -28.41
CA ILE A 15 -21.12 -19.99 -27.99
C ILE A 15 -21.79 -18.92 -28.85
N GLY A 16 -22.95 -18.44 -28.40
CA GLY A 16 -23.58 -17.24 -28.93
C GLY A 16 -22.71 -16.03 -28.58
N LEU A 17 -21.98 -15.51 -29.56
CA LEU A 17 -21.32 -14.20 -29.50
C LEU A 17 -22.39 -13.10 -29.48
N GLY A 18 -23.05 -12.93 -28.33
CA GLY A 18 -23.91 -11.79 -28.08
C GLY A 18 -23.05 -10.53 -28.00
N CYS A 19 -23.14 -9.66 -28.99
CA CYS A 19 -22.64 -8.30 -28.91
C CYS A 19 -23.36 -7.58 -27.76
N SER A 20 -22.74 -7.60 -26.58
CA SER A 20 -23.10 -6.77 -25.44
C SER A 20 -22.91 -5.30 -25.85
N THR A 21 -23.98 -4.68 -26.34
CA THR A 21 -24.08 -3.23 -26.39
C THR A 21 -24.23 -2.74 -24.95
N THR A 22 -23.10 -2.42 -24.31
CA THR A 22 -23.12 -1.77 -23.01
C THR A 22 -23.85 -0.45 -23.19
N PRO A 23 -25.01 -0.23 -22.53
CA PRO A 23 -25.69 1.05 -22.62
C PRO A 23 -24.72 2.13 -22.13
N THR A 24 -24.50 3.14 -22.97
CA THR A 24 -23.72 4.32 -22.59
C THR A 24 -24.40 4.98 -21.41
N GLN A 25 -23.88 4.70 -20.21
CA GLN A 25 -24.35 5.31 -18.99
C GLN A 25 -23.91 6.78 -19.05
N HIS A 26 -24.84 7.65 -19.44
CA HIS A 26 -24.60 9.09 -19.43
C HIS A 26 -24.34 9.50 -17.97
N LEU A 27 -23.08 9.83 -17.67
CA LEU A 27 -22.73 10.41 -16.38
C LEU A 27 -23.57 11.70 -16.22
N PRO A 28 -24.15 11.95 -15.03
CA PRO A 28 -24.87 13.19 -14.78
C PRO A 28 -23.97 14.40 -15.06
N PRO A 29 -24.53 15.54 -15.48
CA PRO A 29 -23.76 16.72 -15.85
C PRO A 29 -22.81 17.14 -14.71
N VAL A 30 -21.53 17.24 -15.06
CA VAL A 30 -20.38 17.44 -14.16
C VAL A 30 -20.53 18.68 -13.26
N ALA A 31 -21.31 19.67 -13.68
CA ALA A 31 -21.53 20.92 -12.95
C ALA A 31 -22.19 20.74 -11.57
N ASN A 32 -22.96 19.66 -11.35
CA ASN A 32 -23.57 19.37 -10.04
C ASN A 32 -22.70 18.47 -9.15
N LEU A 33 -21.60 17.93 -9.68
CA LEU A 33 -20.70 17.03 -8.98
C LEU A 33 -19.39 17.69 -8.58
N LEU A 34 -18.99 18.75 -9.29
CA LEU A 34 -17.77 19.47 -8.97
C LEU A 34 -18.03 20.49 -7.86
N PRO A 35 -17.21 20.50 -6.80
CA PRO A 35 -17.32 21.50 -5.75
C PRO A 35 -17.09 22.90 -6.33
N PRO A 36 -17.63 23.95 -5.66
CA PRO A 36 -17.39 25.33 -6.08
C PRO A 36 -15.89 25.60 -6.19
N HIS A 37 -15.49 26.33 -7.23
CA HIS A 37 -14.10 26.71 -7.44
C HIS A 37 -13.64 27.58 -6.26
N ILE A 38 -12.74 27.05 -5.43
CA ILE A 38 -12.14 27.81 -4.33
C ILE A 38 -10.95 28.59 -4.93
N PRO A 39 -10.96 29.93 -4.91
CA PRO A 39 -9.79 30.71 -5.32
C PRO A 39 -8.70 30.54 -4.24
N ILE A 40 -7.83 29.56 -4.44
CA ILE A 40 -6.67 29.32 -3.56
C ILE A 40 -5.50 30.09 -4.15
N GLU A 41 -5.21 31.29 -3.65
CA GLU A 41 -4.10 32.11 -4.14
C GLU A 41 -2.73 31.57 -3.70
N THR A 42 -2.63 30.85 -2.57
CA THR A 42 -1.41 30.14 -2.17
C THR A 42 -1.70 28.90 -1.30
N LYS A 43 -0.84 27.87 -1.38
CA LYS A 43 -0.91 26.65 -0.52
C LYS A 43 -0.71 26.93 0.98
N ASN A 44 -0.28 28.14 1.35
CA ASN A 44 0.14 28.46 2.72
C ASN A 44 -0.99 28.96 3.61
N ASP A 45 -2.21 29.11 3.08
CA ASP A 45 -3.33 29.69 3.80
C ASP A 45 -4.39 28.64 4.17
N VAL A 46 -3.96 27.67 4.98
CA VAL A 46 -4.81 26.54 5.39
C VAL A 46 -6.03 27.04 6.15
N GLU A 47 -5.88 28.08 6.98
CA GLU A 47 -6.96 28.75 7.70
C GLU A 47 -8.01 29.34 6.77
N ASN A 48 -7.63 30.11 5.74
CA ASN A 48 -8.61 30.67 4.82
C ASN A 48 -9.30 29.58 4.00
N VAL A 49 -8.58 28.53 3.57
CA VAL A 49 -9.20 27.39 2.89
C VAL A 49 -10.21 26.70 3.80
N ASP A 50 -9.89 26.47 5.08
CA ASP A 50 -10.82 25.89 6.05
C ASP A 50 -12.06 26.76 6.26
N TYR A 51 -11.86 28.08 6.37
CA TYR A 51 -12.93 29.06 6.49
C TYR A 51 -13.89 29.02 5.29
N TYR A 52 -13.37 29.00 4.07
CA TYR A 52 -14.20 28.89 2.86
C TYR A 52 -14.96 27.57 2.81
N LEU A 53 -14.33 26.46 3.20
CA LEU A 53 -14.98 25.16 3.27
C LEU A 53 -16.12 25.16 4.30
N LEU A 54 -15.92 25.74 5.48
CA LEU A 54 -16.96 25.92 6.49
C LEU A 54 -18.13 26.77 5.97
N LYS A 55 -17.83 27.91 5.34
CA LYS A 55 -18.87 28.77 4.75
C LYS A 55 -19.63 28.10 3.61
N ALA A 56 -18.98 27.21 2.87
CA ALA A 56 -19.65 26.43 1.84
C ALA A 56 -20.56 25.35 2.46
N ALA A 57 -20.16 24.72 3.58
CA ALA A 57 -20.99 23.77 4.32
C ALA A 57 -22.29 24.39 4.85
N GLU A 58 -22.28 25.68 5.22
CA GLU A 58 -23.48 26.40 5.67
C GLU A 58 -24.55 26.52 4.57
N LYS A 59 -24.13 26.56 3.30
CA LYS A 59 -25.04 26.78 2.16
C LYS A 59 -25.62 25.49 1.57
N GLN A 60 -24.91 24.37 1.72
CA GLN A 60 -25.23 23.11 1.06
C GLN A 60 -25.31 22.00 2.11
N THR A 61 -26.51 21.48 2.34
CA THR A 61 -26.81 20.55 3.43
C THR A 61 -26.80 19.08 3.02
N THR A 62 -26.50 18.76 1.75
CA THR A 62 -26.48 17.37 1.29
C THR A 62 -25.34 16.60 1.95
N GLN A 63 -25.60 15.34 2.31
CA GLN A 63 -24.65 14.51 3.03
C GLN A 63 -23.35 14.32 2.25
N GLU A 64 -23.45 14.13 0.93
CA GLU A 64 -22.30 13.97 0.04
C GLU A 64 -21.39 15.19 0.05
N TYR A 65 -21.98 16.38 0.14
CA TYR A 65 -21.23 17.62 0.21
C TYR A 65 -20.55 17.79 1.57
N GLN A 66 -21.23 17.41 2.65
CA GLN A 66 -20.65 17.39 3.99
C GLN A 66 -19.49 16.39 4.09
N TRP A 67 -19.59 15.23 3.45
CA TRP A 67 -18.46 14.29 3.34
C TRP A 67 -17.29 14.88 2.58
N TRP A 68 -17.55 15.48 1.42
CA TRP A 68 -16.52 16.11 0.61
C TRP A 68 -15.77 17.21 1.39
N ILE A 69 -16.52 18.09 2.07
CA ILE A 69 -15.94 19.13 2.94
C ILE A 69 -15.13 18.51 4.06
N THR A 70 -15.70 17.56 4.80
CA THR A 70 -15.02 16.91 5.91
C THR A 70 -13.73 16.24 5.45
N TYR A 71 -13.75 15.56 4.31
CA TYR A 71 -12.58 14.91 3.72
C TYR A 71 -11.51 15.93 3.29
N LYS A 72 -11.91 17.04 2.67
CA LYS A 72 -10.99 18.11 2.28
C LYS A 72 -10.35 18.78 3.49
N ARG A 73 -11.15 19.11 4.49
CA ARG A 73 -10.67 19.66 5.77
C ARG A 73 -9.70 18.69 6.46
N ALA A 74 -9.99 17.39 6.46
CA ALA A 74 -9.08 16.38 7.00
C ALA A 74 -7.71 16.43 6.29
N ASN A 75 -7.70 16.53 4.96
CA ASN A 75 -6.45 16.59 4.19
C ASN A 75 -5.62 17.85 4.44
N ILE A 76 -6.23 19.05 4.46
CA ILE A 76 -5.48 20.30 4.64
C ILE A 76 -4.87 20.40 6.05
N TRP A 77 -5.53 19.82 7.06
CA TRP A 77 -5.06 19.85 8.45
C TRP A 77 -4.08 18.73 8.81
N LYS A 78 -3.76 17.83 7.86
CA LYS A 78 -2.92 16.64 8.13
C LYS A 78 -1.58 17.00 8.78
N GLU A 79 -0.93 18.06 8.33
CA GLU A 79 0.41 18.47 8.81
C GLU A 79 0.33 19.38 10.04
N GLN A 80 -0.57 20.37 10.05
CA GLN A 80 -0.62 21.40 11.08
C GLN A 80 -1.46 21.02 12.30
N LYS A 81 -2.56 20.29 12.10
CA LYS A 81 -3.50 19.85 13.15
C LYS A 81 -3.83 18.36 12.95
N PRO A 82 -2.85 17.46 13.13
CA PRO A 82 -3.03 16.03 12.87
C PRO A 82 -4.16 15.40 13.69
N GLN A 83 -4.41 15.88 14.91
CA GLN A 83 -5.54 15.41 15.73
C GLN A 83 -6.89 15.71 15.06
N LEU A 84 -7.06 16.92 14.53
CA LEU A 84 -8.28 17.32 13.83
C LEU A 84 -8.47 16.52 12.53
N SER A 85 -7.37 16.23 11.83
CA SER A 85 -7.36 15.39 10.64
C SER A 85 -7.77 13.95 10.98
N CYS A 86 -7.17 13.38 12.02
CA CYS A 86 -7.47 12.07 12.59
C CYS A 86 -8.97 11.93 12.91
N GLU A 87 -9.54 12.86 13.67
CA GLU A 87 -10.97 12.88 14.03
C GLU A 87 -11.87 12.85 12.79
N LYS A 88 -11.59 13.73 11.82
CA LYS A 88 -12.39 13.82 10.59
C LYS A 88 -12.31 12.55 9.76
N PHE A 89 -11.13 11.98 9.58
CA PHE A 89 -10.97 10.73 8.84
C PHE A 89 -11.62 9.55 9.57
N ALA A 90 -11.49 9.47 10.89
CA ALA A 90 -12.14 8.43 11.69
C ALA A 90 -13.67 8.52 11.62
N ASN A 91 -14.24 9.73 11.66
CA ASN A 91 -15.67 9.95 11.52
C ASN A 91 -16.16 9.50 10.13
N LEU A 92 -15.46 9.88 9.06
CA LEU A 92 -15.80 9.45 7.70
C LEU A 92 -15.65 7.92 7.52
N ALA A 93 -14.63 7.32 8.14
CA ALA A 93 -14.40 5.88 8.07
C ALA A 93 -15.50 5.04 8.74
N ARG A 94 -16.20 5.60 9.72
CA ARG A 94 -17.31 4.94 10.43
C ARG A 94 -18.63 5.01 9.67
N ASP A 95 -18.78 5.96 8.76
CA ASP A 95 -20.00 6.13 7.99
C ASP A 95 -20.11 5.01 6.94
N PRO A 96 -21.06 4.06 7.07
CA PRO A 96 -21.13 2.88 6.22
C PRO A 96 -21.57 3.20 4.78
N ILE A 97 -22.21 4.35 4.56
CA ILE A 97 -22.68 4.77 3.23
C ILE A 97 -21.70 5.74 2.57
N PHE A 98 -20.65 6.20 3.27
CA PHE A 98 -19.61 7.04 2.68
C PHE A 98 -18.78 6.24 1.65
N PRO A 99 -18.77 6.62 0.35
CA PRO A 99 -18.14 5.82 -0.70
C PRO A 99 -16.63 5.60 -0.52
N LEU A 100 -15.95 6.50 0.19
CA LEU A 100 -14.50 6.41 0.42
C LEU A 100 -14.17 6.01 1.87
N ALA A 101 -15.08 5.33 2.57
CA ALA A 101 -14.89 4.93 3.97
C ALA A 101 -13.58 4.14 4.19
N GLN A 102 -13.21 3.24 3.27
CA GLN A 102 -11.96 2.47 3.37
C GLN A 102 -10.69 3.33 3.21
N ILE A 103 -10.75 4.36 2.35
CA ILE A 103 -9.64 5.30 2.17
C ILE A 103 -9.53 6.21 3.40
N ALA A 104 -10.65 6.72 3.91
CA ALA A 104 -10.68 7.49 5.14
C ALA A 104 -10.20 6.66 6.34
N TYR A 105 -10.57 5.38 6.41
CA TYR A 105 -10.07 4.44 7.41
C TYR A 105 -8.54 4.35 7.37
N LEU A 106 -7.97 4.18 6.17
CA LEU A 106 -6.53 4.12 5.99
C LEU A 106 -5.83 5.43 6.39
N HIS A 107 -6.39 6.59 6.05
CA HIS A 107 -5.85 7.89 6.48
C HIS A 107 -5.99 8.13 7.98
N ALA A 108 -7.07 7.65 8.62
CA ALA A 108 -7.22 7.70 10.06
C ALA A 108 -6.04 6.96 10.72
N PHE A 109 -5.75 5.72 10.30
CA PHE A 109 -4.62 4.97 10.86
C PHE A 109 -3.24 5.51 10.49
N GLU A 110 -3.12 6.23 9.37
CA GLU A 110 -1.88 6.93 8.98
C GLU A 110 -1.54 8.11 9.91
N ILE A 111 -2.56 8.79 10.45
CA ILE A 111 -2.41 10.07 11.14
C ILE A 111 -2.65 9.96 12.64
N CYS A 112 -3.61 9.13 13.05
CA CYS A 112 -3.99 8.96 14.43
C CYS A 112 -2.90 8.23 15.25
N PRO A 113 -2.60 8.69 16.47
CA PRO A 113 -1.84 7.91 17.44
C PRO A 113 -2.45 6.52 17.68
N LYS A 114 -1.63 5.51 18.03
CA LYS A 114 -2.08 4.11 18.23
C LYS A 114 -3.27 3.97 19.19
N ASN A 115 -3.29 4.75 20.25
CA ASN A 115 -4.30 4.72 21.30
C ASN A 115 -5.27 5.91 21.21
N ALA A 116 -5.40 6.54 20.05
CA ALA A 116 -6.32 7.65 19.84
C ALA A 116 -7.76 7.19 20.11
N PRO A 117 -8.54 7.92 20.93
CA PRO A 117 -9.94 7.61 21.18
C PRO A 117 -10.77 7.63 19.89
N GLU A 118 -10.34 8.40 18.89
CA GLU A 118 -10.92 8.44 17.55
C GLU A 118 -10.82 7.10 16.82
N LEU A 119 -9.91 6.20 17.20
CA LEU A 119 -9.83 4.85 16.65
C LEU A 119 -10.64 3.82 17.47
N ALA A 120 -11.21 4.21 18.61
CA ALA A 120 -11.99 3.31 19.45
C ALA A 120 -13.23 2.81 18.70
N GLY A 121 -13.50 1.50 18.82
CA GLY A 121 -14.60 0.81 18.13
C GLY A 121 -14.37 0.56 16.64
N MET A 122 -13.27 1.04 16.05
CA MET A 122 -12.89 0.67 14.69
C MET A 122 -12.31 -0.75 14.69
N ARG A 123 -12.50 -1.50 13.60
CA ARG A 123 -11.87 -2.82 13.42
C ARG A 123 -10.35 -2.69 13.55
N ALA A 124 -9.72 -3.70 14.16
CA ALA A 124 -8.26 -3.80 14.22
C ALA A 124 -7.65 -3.67 12.82
N PHE A 125 -6.65 -2.81 12.68
CA PHE A 125 -5.99 -2.59 11.40
C PHE A 125 -5.21 -3.83 11.00
N ASP A 126 -5.42 -4.29 9.78
CA ASP A 126 -4.65 -5.36 9.15
C ASP A 126 -4.62 -5.09 7.65
N TYR A 127 -3.42 -4.74 7.16
CA TYR A 127 -3.22 -4.36 5.76
C TYR A 127 -3.61 -5.47 4.77
N LYS A 128 -3.63 -6.74 5.20
CA LYS A 128 -3.98 -7.88 4.34
C LYS A 128 -5.46 -7.95 4.00
N ASN A 129 -6.32 -7.32 4.82
CA ASN A 129 -7.76 -7.29 4.60
C ASN A 129 -8.20 -6.23 3.57
N PHE A 130 -7.27 -5.41 3.05
CA PHE A 130 -7.56 -4.42 2.04
C PHE A 130 -7.59 -5.02 0.63
N PRO A 131 -8.39 -4.42 -0.29
CA PRO A 131 -8.37 -4.83 -1.69
C PRO A 131 -6.99 -4.60 -2.30
N SER A 132 -6.63 -5.41 -3.29
CA SER A 132 -5.28 -5.43 -3.90
C SER A 132 -4.76 -4.04 -4.31
N TRP A 133 -5.63 -3.19 -4.86
CA TRP A 133 -5.27 -1.84 -5.29
C TRP A 133 -4.91 -0.88 -4.13
N MET A 134 -5.34 -1.18 -2.89
CA MET A 134 -4.98 -0.43 -1.68
C MET A 134 -3.86 -1.07 -0.86
N GLN A 135 -3.54 -2.35 -1.08
CA GLN A 135 -2.63 -3.12 -0.22
C GLN A 135 -1.26 -2.45 -0.05
N LYS A 136 -0.70 -1.88 -1.11
CA LYS A 136 0.58 -1.16 -1.05
C LYS A 136 0.53 -0.01 -0.06
N LYS A 137 -0.49 0.85 -0.18
CA LYS A 137 -0.65 2.00 0.73
C LYS A 137 -0.97 1.53 2.16
N ALA A 138 -1.73 0.45 2.32
CA ALA A 138 -2.04 -0.12 3.63
C ALA A 138 -0.79 -0.70 4.32
N LEU A 139 0.09 -1.35 3.54
CA LEU A 139 1.38 -1.85 4.00
C LEU A 139 2.30 -0.69 4.43
N ASP A 140 2.32 0.40 3.68
CA ASP A 140 3.07 1.62 4.03
C ASP A 140 2.58 2.22 5.36
N VAL A 141 1.25 2.29 5.55
CA VAL A 141 0.66 2.79 6.79
C VAL A 141 1.02 1.88 7.97
N GLU A 142 0.88 0.56 7.83
CA GLU A 142 1.23 -0.34 8.93
C GLU A 142 2.71 -0.29 9.29
N LEU A 143 3.59 -0.20 8.28
CA LEU A 143 5.03 -0.10 8.52
C LEU A 143 5.35 1.19 9.29
N SER A 144 4.80 2.33 8.86
CA SER A 144 4.99 3.61 9.55
C SER A 144 4.48 3.55 11.00
N ARG A 145 3.34 2.90 11.24
CA ARG A 145 2.83 2.70 12.59
C ARG A 145 3.74 1.79 13.42
N ALA A 146 4.25 0.71 12.84
CA ALA A 146 5.19 -0.18 13.52
C ALA A 146 6.46 0.58 13.94
N GLU A 147 6.98 1.44 13.07
CA GLU A 147 8.13 2.31 13.32
C GLU A 147 7.86 3.30 14.46
N LEU A 148 6.73 4.01 14.43
CA LEU A 148 6.34 4.94 15.50
C LEU A 148 6.20 4.25 16.87
N ASN A 149 5.79 2.99 16.88
CA ASN A 149 5.63 2.20 18.10
C ASN A 149 6.90 1.42 18.49
N ASN A 150 7.98 1.51 17.72
CA ASN A 150 9.20 0.73 17.89
C ASN A 150 8.95 -0.79 17.96
N ASP A 151 7.94 -1.29 17.24
CA ASP A 151 7.63 -2.72 17.18
C ASP A 151 8.60 -3.42 16.22
N LYS A 152 9.77 -3.80 16.75
CA LYS A 152 10.85 -4.42 15.96
C LYS A 152 10.42 -5.66 15.20
N GLN A 153 9.53 -6.47 15.78
CA GLN A 153 9.06 -7.68 15.12
C GLN A 153 8.19 -7.31 13.91
N LEU A 154 7.27 -6.37 14.09
CA LEU A 154 6.38 -5.95 13.02
C LEU A 154 7.14 -5.19 11.92
N ILE A 155 8.08 -4.30 12.27
CA ILE A 155 8.96 -3.61 11.31
C ILE A 155 9.73 -4.62 10.45
N MET A 156 10.31 -5.65 11.08
CA MET A 156 11.03 -6.73 10.38
C MET A 156 10.14 -7.44 9.36
N GLU A 157 8.94 -7.84 9.76
CA GLU A 157 8.00 -8.56 8.89
C GLU A 157 7.53 -7.67 7.73
N LEU A 158 7.12 -6.43 8.01
CA LEU A 158 6.58 -5.51 7.00
C LEU A 158 7.65 -4.99 6.05
N SER A 159 8.87 -4.75 6.51
CA SER A 159 10.00 -4.39 5.64
C SER A 159 10.28 -5.50 4.63
N TYR A 160 10.24 -6.76 5.08
CA TYR A 160 10.41 -7.90 4.19
C TYR A 160 9.27 -8.00 3.18
N GLU A 161 8.02 -7.83 3.59
CA GLU A 161 6.88 -7.82 2.67
C GLU A 161 6.99 -6.67 1.66
N LYS A 162 7.31 -5.45 2.10
CA LYS A 162 7.50 -4.28 1.24
C LYS A 162 8.61 -4.47 0.23
N SER A 163 9.68 -5.18 0.60
CA SER A 163 10.77 -5.50 -0.32
C SER A 163 10.34 -6.34 -1.52
N LYS A 164 9.18 -7.04 -1.46
CA LYS A 164 8.64 -7.87 -2.56
C LYS A 164 7.91 -7.06 -3.62
N GLU A 165 7.55 -5.82 -3.33
CA GLU A 165 6.85 -4.95 -4.28
C GLU A 165 7.73 -4.58 -5.49
N TYR A 166 7.11 -3.93 -6.48
CA TYR A 166 7.82 -3.34 -7.61
C TYR A 166 8.49 -2.02 -7.18
N LEU A 167 9.74 -2.11 -6.75
CA LEU A 167 10.60 -1.03 -6.25
C LEU A 167 11.98 -1.05 -6.92
N PRO A 168 12.76 0.04 -6.87
CA PRO A 168 14.18 0.02 -7.21
C PRO A 168 14.93 -1.05 -6.43
N ILE A 169 15.92 -1.68 -7.06
CA ILE A 169 16.63 -2.83 -6.49
C ILE A 169 17.39 -2.46 -5.22
N GLU A 170 17.91 -1.24 -5.16
CA GLU A 170 18.57 -0.65 -4.00
C GLU A 170 17.62 -0.60 -2.79
N THR A 171 16.40 -0.08 -2.98
CA THR A 171 15.36 -0.03 -1.94
C THR A 171 14.97 -1.44 -1.47
N LYS A 172 14.87 -2.42 -2.38
CA LYS A 172 14.60 -3.82 -2.00
C LYS A 172 15.72 -4.40 -1.14
N ILE A 173 16.98 -4.10 -1.46
CA ILE A 173 18.15 -4.53 -0.71
C ILE A 173 18.13 -3.91 0.69
N GLU A 174 17.89 -2.60 0.80
CA GLU A 174 17.80 -1.89 2.08
C GLU A 174 16.73 -2.48 3.00
N LEU A 175 15.49 -2.62 2.51
CA LEU A 175 14.39 -3.22 3.27
C LEU A 175 14.70 -4.66 3.72
N THR A 176 15.35 -5.45 2.86
CA THR A 176 15.77 -6.82 3.20
C THR A 176 16.88 -6.82 4.27
N LYS A 177 17.83 -5.87 4.19
CA LYS A 177 18.88 -5.69 5.20
C LYS A 177 18.29 -5.25 6.55
N THR A 178 17.36 -4.31 6.56
CA THR A 178 16.61 -3.91 7.78
C THR A 178 15.96 -5.14 8.44
N SER A 179 15.27 -5.95 7.64
CA SER A 179 14.64 -7.19 8.14
C SER A 179 15.68 -8.17 8.72
N LEU A 180 16.82 -8.33 8.05
CA LEU A 180 17.91 -9.20 8.51
C LEU A 180 18.56 -8.73 9.81
N VAL A 181 18.78 -7.43 9.96
CA VAL A 181 19.33 -6.83 11.18
C VAL A 181 18.38 -7.09 12.35
N LEU A 182 17.10 -6.75 12.21
CA LEU A 182 16.09 -6.97 13.25
C LEU A 182 15.91 -8.45 13.58
N ALA A 183 15.92 -9.35 12.59
CA ALA A 183 15.88 -10.79 12.84
C ALA A 183 17.08 -11.29 13.65
N SER A 184 18.26 -10.68 13.42
CA SER A 184 19.49 -10.99 14.15
C SER A 184 19.43 -10.49 15.59
N GLU A 185 18.93 -9.27 15.81
CA GLU A 185 18.68 -8.70 17.15
C GLU A 185 17.69 -9.56 17.96
N LEU A 186 16.61 -10.00 17.31
CA LEU A 186 15.59 -10.89 17.89
C LEU A 186 16.06 -12.36 17.98
N LYS A 187 17.27 -12.68 17.50
CA LYS A 187 17.87 -14.03 17.49
C LYS A 187 17.02 -15.09 16.77
N ASN A 188 16.20 -14.69 15.80
CA ASN A 188 15.30 -15.59 15.06
C ASN A 188 16.04 -16.27 13.88
N ARG A 189 16.69 -17.42 14.15
CA ARG A 189 17.51 -18.15 13.16
C ARG A 189 16.77 -18.53 11.87
N PRO A 190 15.51 -19.02 11.89
CA PRO A 190 14.75 -19.27 10.67
C PRO A 190 14.59 -18.03 9.79
N LEU A 191 14.24 -16.88 10.38
CA LEU A 191 14.06 -15.64 9.63
C LEU A 191 15.38 -15.06 9.11
N ILE A 192 16.46 -15.17 9.88
CA ILE A 192 17.81 -14.80 9.40
C ILE A 192 18.13 -15.54 8.10
N LYS A 193 17.97 -16.88 8.08
CA LYS A 193 18.21 -17.67 6.86
C LYS A 193 17.30 -17.26 5.71
N LYS A 194 16.01 -17.02 5.98
CA LYS A 194 15.03 -16.56 4.99
C LYS A 194 15.43 -15.22 4.35
N PHE A 195 15.83 -14.26 5.17
CA PHE A 195 16.20 -12.92 4.70
C PHE A 195 17.56 -12.90 4.02
N GLN A 196 18.54 -13.67 4.49
CA GLN A 196 19.83 -13.88 3.80
C GLN A 196 19.63 -14.49 2.42
N SER A 197 18.81 -15.53 2.29
CA SER A 197 18.51 -16.14 0.99
C SER A 197 17.90 -15.14 0.01
N ARG A 198 16.99 -14.27 0.49
CA ARG A 198 16.46 -13.17 -0.34
C ARG A 198 17.54 -12.17 -0.71
N LEU A 199 18.38 -11.77 0.24
CA LEU A 199 19.46 -10.81 -0.01
C LEU A 199 20.40 -11.32 -1.09
N TYR A 200 20.80 -12.60 -1.06
CA TYR A 200 21.66 -13.20 -2.08
C TYR A 200 21.00 -13.26 -3.46
N LYS A 201 19.67 -13.33 -3.54
CA LYS A 201 18.96 -13.20 -4.83
C LYS A 201 18.97 -11.77 -5.38
N LEU A 202 18.93 -10.76 -4.50
CA LEU A 202 18.91 -9.34 -4.89
C LEU A 202 20.32 -8.78 -5.13
N GLN A 203 21.30 -9.31 -4.41
CA GLN A 203 22.71 -8.92 -4.42
C GLN A 203 23.59 -10.19 -4.33
N PRO A 204 23.72 -10.96 -5.44
CA PRO A 204 24.49 -12.22 -5.45
C PRO A 204 25.92 -12.11 -4.96
N SER A 205 26.56 -10.94 -5.09
CA SER A 205 27.91 -10.70 -4.59
C SER A 205 28.08 -10.83 -3.07
N GLU A 206 26.97 -10.80 -2.31
CA GLU A 206 26.97 -11.00 -0.86
C GLU A 206 26.94 -12.48 -0.45
N ASN A 207 26.72 -13.41 -1.39
CA ASN A 207 26.76 -14.84 -1.08
C ASN A 207 28.23 -15.27 -0.86
N PRO A 208 28.62 -15.76 0.33
CA PRO A 208 30.00 -16.15 0.61
C PRO A 208 30.45 -17.40 -0.16
N GLN A 209 29.51 -18.23 -0.64
CA GLN A 209 29.78 -19.49 -1.31
C GLN A 209 28.85 -19.67 -2.53
N PRO A 210 28.99 -18.85 -3.58
CA PRO A 210 28.17 -18.97 -4.77
C PRO A 210 28.53 -20.25 -5.52
N SER A 211 27.51 -21.01 -5.93
CA SER A 211 27.67 -22.18 -6.78
C SER A 211 28.18 -21.77 -8.17
N ARG A 212 28.73 -22.74 -8.92
CA ARG A 212 29.23 -22.50 -10.29
C ARG A 212 28.17 -21.87 -11.21
N GLY A 213 26.90 -22.28 -11.07
CA GLY A 213 25.79 -21.71 -11.84
C GLY A 213 25.47 -20.25 -11.48
N GLU A 214 25.92 -19.77 -10.32
CA GLU A 214 25.67 -18.40 -9.83
C GLU A 214 26.80 -17.42 -10.15
N TRP A 215 27.98 -17.90 -10.57
CA TRP A 215 29.16 -17.05 -10.81
C TRP A 215 28.89 -15.91 -11.81
N LEU A 216 28.13 -16.17 -12.87
CA LEU A 216 27.75 -15.15 -13.84
C LEU A 216 26.89 -14.04 -13.21
N SER A 217 25.94 -14.41 -12.35
CA SER A 217 25.09 -13.44 -11.64
C SER A 217 25.90 -12.60 -10.65
N VAL A 218 26.88 -13.21 -9.98
CA VAL A 218 27.83 -12.53 -9.09
C VAL A 218 28.69 -11.54 -9.87
N ALA A 219 29.22 -11.93 -11.03
CA ALA A 219 30.00 -11.06 -11.90
C ALA A 219 29.17 -9.85 -12.37
N TYR A 220 27.91 -10.05 -12.77
CA TYR A 220 27.01 -8.97 -13.15
C TYR A 220 26.67 -8.03 -12.00
N ASP A 221 26.50 -8.57 -10.79
CA ASP A 221 26.27 -7.75 -9.60
C ASP A 221 27.49 -6.86 -9.30
N PHE A 222 28.71 -7.43 -9.30
CA PHE A 222 29.92 -6.62 -9.14
C PHE A 222 30.08 -5.57 -10.24
N ARG A 223 29.73 -5.90 -11.49
CA ARG A 223 29.72 -4.93 -12.60
C ARG A 223 28.74 -3.79 -12.34
N ARG A 224 27.51 -4.09 -11.88
CA ARG A 224 26.50 -3.09 -11.50
C ARG A 224 27.02 -2.15 -10.42
N LEU A 225 27.71 -2.72 -9.42
CA LEU A 225 28.36 -1.98 -8.32
C LEU A 225 29.68 -1.30 -8.75
N ARG A 226 30.03 -1.31 -10.04
CA ARG A 226 31.28 -0.76 -10.61
C ARG A 226 32.56 -1.35 -10.01
N ASN A 227 32.51 -2.57 -9.49
CA ASN A 227 33.67 -3.34 -9.04
C ASN A 227 34.17 -4.27 -10.16
N PHE A 228 34.77 -3.68 -11.20
CA PHE A 228 35.15 -4.41 -12.41
C PHE A 228 36.22 -5.48 -12.18
N LYS A 229 37.12 -5.28 -11.21
CA LYS A 229 38.15 -6.26 -10.86
C LYS A 229 37.53 -7.58 -10.37
N LYS A 230 36.62 -7.50 -9.38
CA LYS A 230 35.91 -8.68 -8.89
C LYS A 230 34.99 -9.30 -9.95
N ALA A 231 34.39 -8.46 -10.81
CA ALA A 231 33.59 -8.97 -11.92
C ALA A 231 34.43 -9.84 -12.88
N ASP A 232 35.62 -9.36 -13.28
CA ASP A 232 36.57 -10.10 -14.12
C ASP A 232 37.04 -11.41 -13.47
N GLU A 233 37.32 -11.40 -12.17
CA GLU A 233 37.67 -12.60 -11.41
C GLU A 233 36.57 -13.68 -11.49
N TYR A 234 35.29 -13.30 -11.45
CA TYR A 234 34.17 -14.24 -11.57
C TYR A 234 33.88 -14.66 -13.01
N TYR A 235 34.16 -13.82 -14.02
CA TYR A 235 34.02 -14.22 -15.44
C TYR A 235 35.04 -15.27 -15.87
N LYS A 236 36.22 -15.32 -15.23
CA LYS A 236 37.31 -16.25 -15.56
C LYS A 236 37.19 -17.65 -14.92
N LYS A 237 36.27 -17.82 -13.97
CA LYS A 237 36.01 -19.11 -13.32
C LYS A 237 35.06 -19.96 -14.16
#